data_AF-A0A1Y4GF13-F1
#
_entry.id   AF-A0A1Y4GF13-F1
#
_cell.length_a   1.000
_cell.length_b   1.000
_cell.length_c   1.000
_cell.angle_alpha   90.00
_cell.angle_beta   90.00
_cell.angle_gamma   90.00
#
_symmetry.space_group_name_H-M   'P 1'
#
loop_
_entity.id
_entity.type
_entity.pdbx_description
1 polymer ?
#
loop_
_entity_poly.entity_id
_entity_poly.type
_entity_poly.pdbx_seq_one_letter_code
_entity_poly.pdbx_strand_id
1 'polypeptide(L)'
;MDIHTISAYETSAERFFGRLEEWGADLVLDARLRNTNQLAGFTKRDDLAFFVSRVAHARYVHDTLFAPAPTMFERYLNGNIDWDAFADAYREDIREREAVPRFYDRYGEYKSVCLLGTATHKRRSHVEVLQQMLEAAARG
;
A
#
# COMPACT_ATOMS: atom_id res chain seq x y z
N MET A 1 10.89 12.59 1.98
CA MET A 1 9.95 11.75 1.22
C MET A 1 8.62 11.84 1.92
N ASP A 2 7.58 12.20 1.18
CA ASP A 2 6.20 12.18 1.64
C ASP A 2 5.61 10.79 1.39
N ILE A 3 4.93 10.22 2.38
CA ILE A 3 4.32 8.89 2.29
C ILE A 3 2.82 9.03 2.49
N HIS A 4 2.05 8.52 1.54
CA HIS A 4 0.60 8.57 1.54
C HIS A 4 0.03 7.16 1.49
N THR A 5 -1.22 6.99 1.91
CA THR A 5 -1.95 5.73 1.75
C THR A 5 -3.24 5.94 1.01
N ILE A 6 -3.59 5.02 0.13
CA ILE A 6 -4.91 5.00 -0.53
C ILE A 6 -5.43 3.57 -0.64
N SER A 7 -6.75 3.42 -0.66
CA SER A 7 -7.37 2.12 -0.86
C SER A 7 -7.67 1.89 -2.34
N ALA A 8 -7.43 0.66 -2.81
CA ALA A 8 -7.94 0.20 -4.10
C ALA A 8 -9.45 -0.13 -4.04
N TYR A 9 -10.03 -0.21 -2.84
CA TYR A 9 -11.43 -0.53 -2.60
C TYR A 9 -12.23 0.72 -2.25
N GLU A 10 -13.52 0.73 -2.62
CA GLU A 10 -14.46 1.82 -2.31
C GLU A 10 -13.97 3.22 -2.76
N THR A 11 -13.05 3.27 -3.72
CA THR A 11 -12.44 4.50 -4.24
C THR A 11 -12.69 4.60 -5.75
N SER A 12 -13.34 5.68 -6.20
CA SER A 12 -13.54 5.94 -7.63
C SER A 12 -12.23 6.28 -8.32
N ALA A 13 -12.15 6.08 -9.64
CA ALA A 13 -10.97 6.46 -10.44
C ALA A 13 -10.64 7.96 -10.28
N GLU A 14 -11.66 8.83 -10.37
CA GLU A 14 -11.52 10.27 -10.19
C GLU A 14 -10.87 10.61 -8.84
N ARG A 15 -11.38 10.03 -7.75
CA ARG A 15 -10.81 10.25 -6.42
C ARG A 15 -9.40 9.67 -6.30
N PHE A 16 -9.16 8.51 -6.91
CA PHE A 16 -7.85 7.85 -6.88
C PHE A 16 -6.79 8.71 -7.56
N PHE A 17 -6.98 9.03 -8.83
CA PHE A 17 -6.01 9.80 -9.61
C PHE A 17 -5.92 11.26 -9.14
N GLY A 18 -7.04 11.88 -8.76
CA GLY A 18 -7.02 13.24 -8.21
C GLY A 18 -6.19 13.34 -6.93
N ARG A 19 -6.19 12.31 -6.07
CA ARG A 19 -5.31 12.25 -4.90
C ARG A 19 -3.84 12.09 -5.27
N LEU A 20 -3.53 11.23 -6.25
CA LEU A 20 -2.14 11.08 -6.71
C LEU A 20 -1.59 12.39 -7.28
N GLU A 21 -2.39 13.13 -8.03
CA GLU A 21 -2.04 14.45 -8.56
C GLU A 21 -1.86 15.48 -7.44
N GLU A 22 -2.81 15.56 -6.49
CA GLU A 22 -2.75 16.47 -5.34
C GLU A 22 -1.49 16.25 -4.50
N TRP A 23 -1.09 14.99 -4.31
CA TRP A 23 0.11 14.62 -3.56
C TRP A 23 1.40 14.74 -4.36
N GLY A 24 1.31 15.02 -5.67
CA GLY A 24 2.45 14.97 -6.58
C GLY A 24 3.19 13.62 -6.50
N ALA A 25 2.43 12.53 -6.37
CA ALA A 25 3.00 11.19 -6.19
C ALA A 25 3.88 10.82 -7.38
N ASP A 26 5.13 10.41 -7.13
CA ASP A 26 6.06 9.93 -8.16
C ASP A 26 6.25 8.40 -8.13
N LEU A 27 5.75 7.74 -7.08
CA LEU A 27 5.61 6.28 -6.97
C LEU A 27 4.26 5.88 -6.37
N VAL A 28 3.62 4.88 -6.97
CA VAL A 28 2.51 4.10 -6.39
C VAL A 28 3.00 2.68 -6.12
N LEU A 29 3.14 2.34 -4.84
CA LEU A 29 3.56 1.02 -4.37
C LEU A 29 2.33 0.20 -3.94
N ASP A 30 1.95 -0.76 -4.78
CA ASP A 30 0.92 -1.74 -4.49
C ASP A 30 1.46 -2.82 -3.56
N ALA A 31 1.03 -2.74 -2.30
CA ALA A 31 1.42 -3.67 -1.24
C ALA A 31 0.35 -4.76 -1.01
N ARG A 32 -0.61 -4.93 -1.93
CA ARG A 32 -1.66 -5.93 -1.79
C ARG A 32 -1.08 -7.32 -2.03
N LEU A 33 -1.49 -8.29 -1.21
CA LEU A 33 -1.09 -9.69 -1.38
C LEU A 33 -1.51 -10.26 -2.76
N ARG A 34 -2.68 -9.85 -3.25
CA ARG A 34 -3.19 -10.19 -4.58
C ARG A 34 -3.75 -8.94 -5.24
N ASN A 35 -3.37 -8.68 -6.49
CA ASN A 35 -3.81 -7.50 -7.28
C ASN A 35 -4.56 -7.89 -8.57
N THR A 36 -4.90 -9.17 -8.74
CA THR A 36 -5.52 -9.72 -9.96
C THR A 36 -7.05 -9.79 -9.91
N ASN A 37 -7.66 -9.68 -8.74
CA ASN A 37 -9.12 -9.73 -8.61
C ASN A 37 -9.71 -8.35 -8.93
N GLN A 38 -10.61 -8.30 -9.92
CA GLN A 38 -11.34 -7.09 -10.30
C GLN A 38 -12.21 -6.60 -9.13
N LEU A 39 -11.78 -5.53 -8.46
CA LEU A 39 -12.53 -4.97 -7.33
C LEU A 39 -12.87 -3.47 -7.50
N ALA A 40 -12.36 -2.84 -8.57
CA ALA A 40 -12.93 -1.67 -9.22
C ALA A 40 -12.56 -1.73 -10.70
N GLY A 41 -13.47 -1.37 -11.63
CA GLY A 41 -13.33 -1.66 -13.07
C GLY A 41 -11.99 -1.29 -13.73
N PHE A 42 -11.24 -0.31 -13.19
CA PHE A 42 -9.94 0.17 -13.67
C PHE A 42 -8.71 -0.39 -12.92
N THR A 43 -8.91 -1.22 -11.89
CA THR A 43 -7.85 -1.70 -10.97
C THR A 43 -7.18 -3.01 -11.40
N LYS A 44 -7.40 -3.47 -12.64
CA LYS A 44 -6.54 -4.53 -13.19
C LYS A 44 -5.11 -4.01 -13.18
N ARG A 45 -4.16 -4.82 -12.72
CA ARG A 45 -2.73 -4.44 -12.59
C ARG A 45 -2.21 -3.69 -13.82
N ASP A 46 -2.51 -4.20 -15.01
CA ASP A 46 -1.99 -3.64 -16.26
C ASP A 46 -2.68 -2.30 -16.63
N ASP A 47 -3.99 -2.17 -16.34
CA ASP A 47 -4.73 -0.90 -16.53
C ASP A 47 -4.25 0.15 -15.52
N LEU A 48 -4.05 -0.25 -14.26
CA LEU A 48 -3.60 0.66 -13.21
C LEU A 48 -2.17 1.14 -13.48
N ALA A 49 -1.27 0.27 -13.91
CA ALA A 49 0.08 0.66 -14.31
C ALA A 49 0.05 1.67 -15.48
N PHE A 50 -0.80 1.44 -16.47
CA PHE A 50 -0.98 2.34 -17.60
C PHE A 50 -1.52 3.72 -17.17
N PHE A 51 -2.62 3.77 -16.39
CA PHE A 51 -3.23 5.03 -15.99
C PHE A 51 -2.38 5.80 -14.97
N VAL A 52 -1.72 5.14 -14.03
CA VAL A 52 -0.82 5.81 -13.07
C VAL A 52 0.32 6.52 -13.81
N SER A 53 0.91 5.86 -14.80
CA SER A 53 1.95 6.48 -15.62
C SER A 53 1.38 7.61 -16.50
N ARG A 54 0.16 7.44 -17.05
CA ARG A 54 -0.39 8.37 -18.04
C ARG A 54 -1.07 9.60 -17.45
N VAL A 55 -1.70 9.45 -16.28
CA VAL A 55 -2.51 10.47 -15.60
C VAL A 55 -1.72 11.12 -14.47
N ALA A 56 -1.20 10.31 -13.54
CA ALA A 56 -0.47 10.82 -12.38
C ALA A 56 1.04 11.04 -12.65
N HIS A 57 1.55 10.65 -13.83
CA HIS A 57 2.97 10.71 -14.16
C HIS A 57 3.89 9.99 -13.16
N ALA A 58 3.34 9.00 -12.45
CA ALA A 58 4.03 8.25 -11.41
C ALA A 58 4.46 6.86 -11.90
N ARG A 59 5.46 6.27 -11.23
CA ARG A 59 5.79 4.85 -11.43
C ARG A 59 4.80 3.98 -10.65
N TYR A 60 4.36 2.87 -11.22
CA TYR A 60 3.59 1.84 -10.51
C TYR A 60 4.47 0.61 -10.25
N VAL A 61 4.45 0.08 -9.02
CA VAL A 61 5.14 -1.15 -8.65
C VAL A 61 4.23 -2.00 -7.76
N HIS A 62 4.13 -3.30 -8.05
CA HIS A 62 3.52 -4.28 -7.14
C HIS A 62 4.63 -5.06 -6.43
N ASP A 63 4.73 -4.90 -5.10
CA ASP A 63 5.80 -5.49 -4.31
C ASP A 63 5.24 -6.21 -3.08
N THR A 64 5.20 -7.54 -3.17
CA THR A 64 4.64 -8.41 -2.13
C THR A 64 5.55 -8.56 -0.92
N LEU A 65 6.78 -8.02 -0.94
CA LEU A 65 7.62 -7.91 0.25
C LEU A 65 6.87 -7.20 1.40
N PHE A 66 6.04 -6.22 1.03
CA PHE A 66 5.25 -5.38 1.92
C PHE A 66 3.79 -5.86 2.10
N ALA A 67 3.45 -7.04 1.58
CA ALA A 67 2.14 -7.63 1.81
C ALA A 67 2.07 -8.34 3.17
N PRO A 68 0.90 -8.40 3.82
CA PRO A 68 0.73 -9.15 5.06
C PRO A 68 0.87 -10.66 4.80
N ALA A 69 1.30 -11.43 5.80
CA ALA A 69 1.27 -12.89 5.71
C ALA A 69 -0.16 -13.40 5.39
N PRO A 70 -0.33 -14.33 4.43
CA PRO A 70 -1.66 -14.78 3.99
C PRO A 70 -2.54 -15.30 5.13
N THR A 71 -2.00 -16.14 6.00
CA THR A 71 -2.72 -16.78 7.10
C THR A 71 -3.24 -15.75 8.11
N MET A 72 -2.39 -14.78 8.47
CA MET A 72 -2.75 -13.74 9.43
C MET A 72 -3.75 -12.74 8.83
N PHE A 73 -3.58 -12.42 7.55
CA PHE A 73 -4.51 -11.59 6.81
C PHE A 73 -5.90 -12.24 6.73
N GLU A 74 -5.99 -13.52 6.41
CA GLU A 74 -7.26 -14.25 6.38
C GLU A 74 -7.98 -14.24 7.73
N ARG A 75 -7.26 -14.47 8.83
CA ARG A 75 -7.83 -14.39 10.19
C ARG A 75 -8.41 -13.01 10.49
N TYR A 76 -7.73 -11.94 10.08
CA TYR A 76 -8.25 -10.58 10.22
C TYR A 76 -9.47 -10.33 9.33
N LEU A 77 -9.41 -10.78 8.07
CA LEU A 77 -10.52 -10.63 7.13
C LEU A 77 -11.79 -11.37 7.58
N ASN A 78 -11.64 -12.50 8.28
CA ASN A 78 -12.72 -13.31 8.81
C ASN A 78 -13.17 -12.89 10.22
N GLY A 79 -12.53 -11.88 10.83
CA GLY A 79 -12.88 -11.39 12.17
C GLY A 79 -12.46 -12.32 13.31
N ASN A 80 -11.53 -13.25 13.07
CA ASN A 80 -10.99 -14.14 14.11
C ASN A 80 -10.00 -13.42 15.05
N ILE A 81 -9.52 -12.25 14.64
CA ILE A 81 -8.60 -11.37 15.38
C ILE A 81 -9.02 -9.93 15.15
N ASP A 82 -8.69 -9.06 16.11
CA ASP A 82 -8.89 -7.63 15.97
C ASP A 82 -7.75 -6.95 15.18
N TRP A 83 -7.88 -5.63 15.03
CA TRP A 83 -6.90 -4.83 14.32
C TRP A 83 -5.54 -4.78 15.02
N ASP A 84 -5.51 -4.69 16.35
CA ASP A 84 -4.26 -4.51 17.08
C ASP A 84 -3.41 -5.78 16.99
N ALA A 85 -4.04 -6.95 17.17
CA ALA A 85 -3.37 -8.24 16.98
C ALA A 85 -2.88 -8.43 15.53
N PHE A 86 -3.64 -7.97 14.53
CA PHE A 86 -3.20 -7.99 13.13
C PHE A 86 -2.03 -7.05 12.86
N ALA A 87 -2.11 -5.82 13.37
CA ALA A 87 -1.10 -4.79 13.18
C ALA A 87 0.23 -5.21 13.83
N ASP A 88 0.20 -5.80 15.02
CA ASP A 88 1.42 -6.27 15.71
C ASP A 88 2.07 -7.42 14.95
N ALA A 89 1.31 -8.43 14.54
CA ALA A 89 1.85 -9.51 13.72
C ALA A 89 2.44 -9.01 12.39
N TYR A 90 1.77 -8.03 11.75
CA TYR A 90 2.30 -7.41 10.54
C TYR A 90 3.62 -6.64 10.80
N ARG A 91 3.76 -5.95 11.95
CA ARG A 91 5.03 -5.30 12.31
C ARG A 91 6.16 -6.30 12.46
N GLU A 92 5.91 -7.43 13.12
CA GLU A 92 6.91 -8.48 13.26
C GLU A 92 7.32 -9.06 11.90
N ASP A 93 6.36 -9.39 11.03
CA ASP A 93 6.63 -9.84 9.66
C ASP A 93 7.55 -8.87 8.89
N ILE A 94 7.28 -7.56 8.99
CA ILE A 94 8.05 -6.53 8.30
C ILE A 94 9.45 -6.39 8.87
N ARG A 95 9.64 -6.57 10.19
CA ARG A 95 10.96 -6.58 10.82
C ARG A 95 11.77 -7.81 10.42
N GLU A 96 11.16 -9.00 10.49
CA GLU A 96 11.83 -10.26 10.13
C GLU A 96 12.32 -10.27 8.68
N ARG A 97 11.57 -9.63 7.77
CA ARG A 97 11.93 -9.52 6.35
C ARG A 97 12.94 -8.41 6.05
N GLU A 98 13.33 -7.62 7.07
CA GLU A 98 14.09 -6.38 6.93
C GLU A 98 13.48 -5.46 5.86
N ALA A 99 12.15 -5.36 5.84
CA ALA A 99 11.47 -4.74 4.71
C ALA A 99 11.67 -3.22 4.67
N VAL A 100 11.77 -2.56 5.83
CA VAL A 100 11.97 -1.11 5.91
C VAL A 100 13.31 -0.66 5.30
N PRO A 101 14.47 -1.23 5.67
CA PRO A 101 15.73 -0.94 4.96
C PRO A 101 15.62 -1.20 3.45
N ARG A 102 15.05 -2.35 3.06
CA ARG A 102 14.86 -2.72 1.65
C ARG A 102 13.94 -1.77 0.88
N PHE A 103 12.99 -1.14 1.56
CA PHE A 103 12.16 -0.08 0.96
C PHE A 103 13.03 1.10 0.56
N TYR A 104 13.89 1.59 1.46
CA TYR A 104 14.75 2.73 1.17
C TYR A 104 15.82 2.40 0.14
N ASP A 105 16.35 1.18 0.12
CA ASP A 105 17.28 0.73 -0.92
C ASP A 105 16.65 0.74 -2.32
N ARG A 106 15.37 0.33 -2.42
CA ARG A 106 14.66 0.21 -3.71
C ARG A 106 13.98 1.50 -4.17
N TYR A 107 13.48 2.28 -3.21
CA TYR A 107 12.54 3.36 -3.47
C TYR A 107 12.92 4.68 -2.78
N GLY A 108 14.08 4.75 -2.11
CA GLY A 108 14.53 5.95 -1.39
C GLY A 108 14.73 7.19 -2.27
N GLU A 109 14.86 7.02 -3.59
CA GLU A 109 15.01 8.12 -4.56
C GLU A 109 13.69 8.87 -4.85
N TYR A 110 12.54 8.26 -4.55
CA TYR A 110 11.23 8.86 -4.78
C TYR A 110 10.91 9.93 -3.75
N LYS A 111 10.24 11.01 -4.17
CA LYS A 111 9.92 12.14 -3.30
C LYS A 111 8.56 11.98 -2.63
N SER A 112 7.57 11.43 -3.33
CA SER A 112 6.19 11.28 -2.87
C SER A 112 5.65 9.89 -3.23
N VAL A 113 5.57 9.02 -2.22
CA VAL A 113 5.21 7.61 -2.38
C VAL A 113 3.78 7.38 -1.88
N CYS A 114 2.92 6.83 -2.75
CA CYS A 114 1.59 6.37 -2.38
C CYS A 114 1.58 4.84 -2.16
N LEU A 115 1.30 4.41 -0.94
CA LEU A 115 1.08 3.02 -0.58
C LEU A 115 -0.36 2.62 -0.88
N LEU A 116 -0.54 1.66 -1.79
CA LEU A 116 -1.85 1.16 -2.18
C LEU A 116 -2.23 -0.08 -1.36
N GLY A 117 -3.29 0.07 -0.57
CA GLY A 117 -3.83 -0.96 0.31
C GLY A 117 -5.30 -1.32 0.02
N THR A 118 -5.99 -1.84 1.03
CA THR A 118 -7.37 -2.35 0.93
C THR A 118 -8.28 -1.86 2.05
N ALA A 119 -8.04 -0.65 2.57
CA ALA A 119 -8.90 -0.07 3.61
C ALA A 119 -10.34 0.07 3.11
N THR A 120 -11.32 -0.10 4.00
CA THR A 120 -12.74 0.13 3.73
C THR A 120 -13.34 0.93 4.87
N HIS A 121 -14.61 1.33 4.75
CA HIS A 121 -15.33 1.98 5.85
C HIS A 121 -15.43 1.12 7.13
N LYS A 122 -15.23 -0.20 7.05
CA LYS A 122 -15.30 -1.13 8.21
C LYS A 122 -13.95 -1.64 8.68
N ARG A 123 -12.89 -1.44 7.89
CA ARG A 123 -11.64 -2.18 8.07
C ARG A 123 -10.43 -1.33 7.71
N ARG A 124 -9.45 -1.32 8.61
CA ARG A 124 -8.14 -0.69 8.42
C ARG A 124 -7.24 -1.55 7.53
N SER A 125 -6.20 -0.94 6.96
CA SER A 125 -5.28 -1.63 6.04
C SER A 125 -3.86 -1.68 6.59
N HIS A 126 -3.16 -2.77 6.32
CA HIS A 126 -1.74 -2.96 6.69
C HIS A 126 -0.81 -1.83 6.21
N VAL A 127 -1.15 -1.14 5.10
CA VAL A 127 -0.37 0.01 4.61
C VAL A 127 -0.33 1.18 5.59
N GLU A 128 -1.31 1.31 6.49
CA GLU A 128 -1.27 2.29 7.58
C GLU A 128 -0.15 1.99 8.57
N VAL A 129 0.06 0.70 8.86
CA VAL A 129 1.15 0.24 9.72
C VAL A 129 2.48 0.39 9.02
N LEU A 130 2.54 0.05 7.73
CA LEU A 130 3.74 0.22 6.91
C LEU A 130 4.16 1.70 6.85
N GLN A 131 3.24 2.61 6.58
CA GLN A 131 3.49 4.05 6.58
C GLN A 131 4.14 4.48 7.91
N GLN A 132 3.55 4.11 9.05
CA GLN A 132 4.09 4.45 10.37
C GLN A 132 5.52 3.94 10.56
N MET A 133 5.82 2.71 10.12
CA MET A 133 7.15 2.12 10.23
C MET A 133 8.18 2.85 9.36
N LEU A 134 7.81 3.20 8.12
CA LEU A 134 8.68 3.95 7.22
C LEU A 134 8.95 5.36 7.76
N GLU A 135 7.90 6.10 8.12
CA GLU A 135 8.04 7.45 8.68
C GLU A 135 8.83 7.47 9.99
N ALA A 136 8.69 6.45 10.83
CA ALA A 136 9.49 6.32 12.05
C ALA A 136 10.97 6.12 11.74
N ALA A 137 11.30 5.29 10.74
CA ALA A 137 12.68 5.07 10.31
C ALA A 137 13.31 6.30 9.65
N ALA A 138 12.53 7.15 8.96
CA ALA A 138 13.04 8.39 8.38
C ALA A 138 13.38 9.48 9.41
N ARG A 139 12.88 9.37 10.65
CA ARG A 139 13.11 10.35 11.73
C ARG A 139 14.28 9.98 12.65
N GLY A 140 14.76 8.74 12.59
CA GLY A 140 15.87 8.23 13.41
C GLY A 140 17.18 8.27 12.65
#